data_AF-A0A2P4Y3E2-F1
#
_entry.id   AF-A0A2P4Y3E2-F1
#
_cell.length_a   1.000
_cell.length_b   1.000
_cell.length_c   1.000
_cell.angle_alpha   90.00
_cell.angle_beta   90.00
_cell.angle_gamma   90.00
#
_symmetry.space_group_name_H-M   'P 1'
#
loop_
_entity.id
_entity.type
_entity.pdbx_description
1 polymer ?
#
loop_
_entity_poly.entity_id
_entity_poly.type
_entity_poly.pdbx_seq_one_letter_code
_entity_poly.pdbx_strand_id
1 'polypeptide(L)'
;MEVLSRDAIKASSRNKLAQRKRNLRMRGEGQRWSAHLKAAFAEIERLTIVYRHAIEKLETYTLPNLSPQSAVQWFEMYLRVVDLGVQIRRGEVRHCTTQRFTYPCMHKTGTKGAVHSGLSIDDGNAIFQLMEQRKLVKERRLENWFMQMDKLDRDDVGLLDKRVTRCLEDFQRRSSVLYDRLEVTGKDPHEEMLVFGTTGTAAHILSKVTRTCFGPKNCACKENATPWEDFCLQPSDSHAQSILLTKSGDGAGVDDVGIMDIKRQMGFEGLSREEKHEDAAALARDAAELVNRRKLRGNNVASSGIRATPSARSIYLKKCEENGLKPKPYMNALLTVKKGSHLLNFSDVGFHTADDLQVLVDIFSTDGLPPVTVLDVSSGFFTASAFQMLCRLLRVPLLRQSIEQLRFRGIAVPERADFTTLLRVLTSSSSGQLPPLRKLKMLDLSFNTLWHESAAQLQPLIASLPSLESLSLESCFPEPISSFSSDQKATNDS
;
A
#
# COMPACT_ATOMS: atom_id res chain seq x y z
N MET A 1 -28.59 -55.63 -41.74
CA MET A 1 -28.43 -55.58 -40.28
C MET A 1 -26.98 -55.90 -39.94
N GLU A 2 -26.17 -54.89 -39.64
CA GLU A 2 -24.79 -55.12 -39.22
C GLU A 2 -24.76 -55.62 -37.78
N VAL A 3 -24.35 -56.88 -37.60
CA VAL A 3 -24.12 -57.48 -36.29
C VAL A 3 -22.78 -56.97 -35.79
N LEU A 4 -22.81 -55.99 -34.88
CA LEU A 4 -21.61 -55.53 -34.18
C LEU A 4 -20.91 -56.72 -33.51
N SER A 5 -19.64 -56.94 -33.85
CA SER A 5 -18.80 -58.00 -33.26
C SER A 5 -18.86 -57.99 -31.73
N ARG A 6 -18.94 -59.17 -31.11
CA ARG A 6 -18.94 -59.36 -29.65
C ARG A 6 -17.78 -58.62 -28.95
N ASP A 7 -16.67 -58.42 -29.65
CA ASP A 7 -15.51 -57.71 -29.11
C ASP A 7 -15.70 -56.19 -29.07
N ALA A 8 -16.42 -55.61 -30.02
CA ALA A 8 -16.79 -54.20 -30.01
C ALA A 8 -17.76 -53.88 -28.84
N ILE A 9 -18.67 -54.81 -28.53
CA ILE A 9 -19.60 -54.68 -27.39
C ILE A 9 -18.84 -54.77 -26.07
N LYS A 10 -17.88 -55.71 -25.93
CA LYS A 10 -17.02 -55.83 -24.73
C LYS A 10 -16.13 -54.59 -24.53
N ALA A 11 -15.53 -54.06 -25.59
CA ALA A 11 -14.71 -52.85 -25.54
C ALA A 11 -15.54 -51.61 -25.15
N SER A 12 -16.73 -51.44 -25.74
CA SER A 12 -17.67 -50.37 -25.37
C SER A 12 -18.10 -50.46 -23.90
N SER A 13 -18.38 -51.67 -23.40
CA SER A 13 -18.78 -51.89 -22.02
C SER A 13 -17.65 -51.59 -21.02
N ARG A 14 -16.41 -51.98 -21.34
CA ARG A 14 -15.21 -51.63 -20.54
C ARG A 14 -14.96 -50.12 -20.49
N ASN A 15 -15.09 -49.42 -21.63
CA ASN A 15 -14.98 -47.96 -21.68
C ASN A 15 -16.07 -47.26 -20.87
N LYS A 16 -17.32 -47.73 -20.94
CA LYS A 16 -18.43 -47.21 -20.10
C LYS A 16 -18.18 -47.43 -18.61
N LEU A 17 -17.63 -48.58 -18.21
CA LEU A 17 -17.29 -48.86 -16.82
C LEU A 17 -16.14 -47.98 -16.32
N ALA A 18 -15.09 -47.80 -17.12
CA ALA A 18 -13.97 -46.90 -16.80
C ALA A 18 -14.45 -45.45 -16.64
N GLN A 19 -15.31 -44.98 -17.55
CA GLN A 19 -15.90 -43.64 -17.47
C GLN A 19 -16.79 -43.47 -16.23
N ARG A 20 -17.59 -44.47 -15.86
CA ARG A 20 -18.38 -44.46 -14.62
C ARG A 20 -17.51 -44.41 -13.37
N LYS A 21 -16.43 -45.20 -13.29
CA LYS A 21 -15.47 -45.16 -12.18
C LYS A 21 -14.79 -43.80 -12.06
N ARG A 22 -14.40 -43.19 -13.19
CA ARG A 22 -13.82 -41.84 -13.23
C ARG A 22 -14.82 -40.79 -12.72
N ASN A 23 -16.07 -40.85 -13.17
CA ASN A 23 -17.12 -39.91 -12.71
C ASN A 23 -17.42 -40.04 -11.21
N LEU A 24 -17.43 -41.26 -10.67
CA LEU A 24 -17.60 -41.50 -9.23
C LEU A 24 -16.44 -40.93 -8.41
N ARG A 25 -15.20 -41.14 -8.88
CA ARG A 25 -14.01 -40.57 -8.24
C ARG A 25 -14.03 -39.03 -8.24
N MET A 26 -14.34 -38.42 -9.37
CA MET A 26 -14.46 -36.95 -9.48
C MET A 26 -15.55 -36.39 -8.57
N ARG A 27 -16.69 -37.09 -8.44
CA ARG A 27 -17.76 -36.71 -7.50
C ARG A 27 -17.30 -36.81 -6.04
N GLY A 28 -16.60 -37.87 -5.67
CA GLY A 28 -16.06 -38.04 -4.31
C GLY A 28 -15.00 -36.98 -3.96
N GLU A 29 -14.10 -36.68 -4.90
CA GLU A 29 -13.11 -35.59 -4.76
C GLU A 29 -13.82 -34.24 -4.60
N GLY A 30 -14.82 -33.94 -5.44
CA GLY A 30 -15.61 -32.71 -5.34
C GLY A 30 -16.33 -32.57 -3.98
N GLN A 31 -16.89 -33.66 -3.44
CA GLN A 31 -17.51 -33.66 -2.11
C GLN A 31 -16.51 -33.38 -0.99
N ARG A 32 -15.33 -34.01 -1.05
CA ARG A 32 -14.25 -33.79 -0.07
C ARG A 32 -13.81 -32.34 -0.05
N TRP A 33 -13.53 -31.74 -1.21
CA TRP A 33 -13.10 -30.34 -1.29
C TRP A 33 -14.21 -29.37 -0.91
N SER A 34 -15.47 -29.70 -1.24
CA SER A 34 -16.62 -28.92 -0.77
C SER A 34 -16.71 -28.90 0.76
N ALA A 35 -16.43 -30.04 1.42
CA ALA A 35 -16.47 -30.13 2.88
C ALA A 35 -15.30 -29.34 3.51
N HIS A 36 -14.11 -29.43 2.94
CA HIS A 36 -12.95 -28.65 3.35
C HIS A 36 -13.22 -27.14 3.22
N LEU A 37 -13.74 -26.68 2.08
CA LEU A 37 -14.06 -25.27 1.87
C LEU A 37 -15.13 -24.75 2.86
N LYS A 38 -16.14 -25.56 3.17
CA LYS A 38 -17.12 -25.22 4.22
C LYS A 38 -16.50 -25.12 5.60
N ALA A 39 -15.56 -26.01 5.93
CA ALA A 39 -14.82 -25.92 7.19
C ALA A 39 -13.97 -24.65 7.25
N ALA A 40 -13.37 -24.24 6.12
CA ALA A 40 -12.62 -22.98 6.04
C ALA A 40 -13.55 -21.78 6.27
N PHE A 41 -14.72 -21.71 5.63
CA PHE A 41 -15.69 -20.64 5.88
C PHE A 41 -16.10 -20.56 7.35
N ALA A 42 -16.46 -21.70 7.96
CA ALA A 42 -16.87 -21.72 9.36
C ALA A 42 -15.75 -21.24 10.30
N GLU A 43 -14.51 -21.62 10.02
CA GLU A 43 -13.36 -21.20 10.84
C GLU A 43 -13.03 -19.72 10.66
N ILE A 44 -13.06 -19.22 9.42
CA ILE A 44 -12.87 -17.79 9.10
C ILE A 44 -13.95 -16.95 9.79
N GLU A 45 -15.22 -17.34 9.67
CA GLU A 45 -16.35 -16.64 10.32
C GLU A 45 -16.18 -16.62 11.85
N ARG A 46 -15.84 -17.76 12.45
CA ARG A 46 -15.58 -17.87 13.90
C ARG A 46 -14.43 -16.96 14.34
N LEU A 47 -13.30 -17.00 13.63
CA LEU A 47 -12.14 -16.17 13.95
C LEU A 47 -12.40 -14.68 13.71
N THR A 48 -13.22 -14.33 12.73
CA THR A 48 -13.60 -12.94 12.44
C THR A 48 -14.32 -12.29 13.63
N ILE A 49 -15.14 -13.05 14.36
CA ILE A 49 -15.80 -12.57 15.58
C ILE A 49 -14.75 -12.26 16.68
N VAL A 50 -13.82 -13.19 16.89
CA VAL A 50 -12.73 -13.03 17.86
C VAL A 50 -11.82 -11.85 17.49
N TYR A 51 -11.48 -11.74 16.21
CA TYR A 51 -10.64 -10.67 15.68
C TYR A 51 -11.28 -9.31 15.88
N ARG A 52 -12.58 -9.18 15.57
CA ARG A 52 -13.35 -7.97 15.84
C ARG A 52 -13.32 -7.58 17.32
N HIS A 53 -13.58 -8.53 18.21
CA HIS A 53 -13.56 -8.27 19.65
C HIS A 53 -12.18 -7.82 20.15
N ALA A 54 -11.12 -8.48 19.69
CA ALA A 54 -9.76 -8.14 20.07
C ALA A 54 -9.35 -6.74 19.55
N ILE A 55 -9.82 -6.36 18.36
CA ILE A 55 -9.66 -5.01 17.80
C ILE A 55 -10.39 -3.97 18.65
N GLU A 56 -11.66 -4.21 19.02
CA GLU A 56 -12.44 -3.29 19.85
C GLU A 56 -11.75 -3.04 21.21
N LYS A 57 -11.17 -4.08 21.80
CA LYS A 57 -10.33 -3.95 23.00
C LYS A 57 -9.10 -3.09 22.73
N LEU A 58 -8.38 -3.34 21.64
CA LEU A 58 -7.20 -2.55 21.29
C LEU A 58 -7.52 -1.06 21.05
N GLU A 59 -8.62 -0.78 20.34
CA GLU A 59 -9.14 0.58 20.10
C GLU A 59 -9.45 1.29 21.42
N THR A 60 -10.15 0.61 22.33
CA THR A 60 -10.52 1.14 23.65
C THR A 60 -9.31 1.62 24.46
N TYR A 61 -8.19 0.90 24.36
CA TYR A 61 -6.97 1.19 25.11
C TYR A 61 -5.92 1.98 24.31
N THR A 62 -6.29 2.57 23.18
CA THR A 62 -5.46 3.54 22.44
C THR A 62 -5.50 4.92 23.12
N LEU A 63 -5.02 4.95 24.36
CA LEU A 63 -5.11 6.09 25.29
C LEU A 63 -3.92 7.05 25.13
N PRO A 64 -4.10 8.36 25.41
CA PRO A 64 -2.98 9.29 25.57
C PRO A 64 -2.23 9.01 26.88
N ASN A 65 -1.00 9.52 26.99
CA ASN A 65 -0.23 9.55 28.23
C ASN A 65 0.02 8.17 28.89
N LEU A 66 0.27 7.15 28.06
CA LEU A 66 0.67 5.83 28.53
C LEU A 66 2.10 5.87 29.10
N SER A 67 2.36 5.06 30.13
CA SER A 67 3.72 4.77 30.57
C SER A 67 4.48 3.96 29.51
N PRO A 68 5.83 3.95 29.49
CA PRO A 68 6.60 3.07 28.61
C PRO A 68 6.17 1.59 28.72
N GLN A 69 5.90 1.12 29.94
CA GLN A 69 5.46 -0.25 30.18
C GLN A 69 4.07 -0.52 29.60
N SER A 70 3.13 0.41 29.77
CA SER A 70 1.78 0.30 29.21
C SER A 70 1.80 0.38 27.68
N ALA A 71 2.69 1.18 27.09
CA ALA A 71 2.91 1.21 25.64
C ALA A 71 3.43 -0.14 25.12
N VAL A 72 4.37 -0.77 25.85
CA VAL A 72 4.83 -2.14 25.52
C VAL A 72 3.68 -3.14 25.59
N GLN A 73 2.88 -3.13 26.65
CA GLN A 73 1.74 -4.04 26.79
C GLN A 73 0.70 -3.83 25.68
N TRP A 74 0.45 -2.58 25.28
CA TRP A 74 -0.39 -2.26 24.13
C TRP A 74 0.16 -2.89 22.84
N PHE A 75 1.46 -2.73 22.60
CA PHE A 75 2.09 -3.26 21.39
C PHE A 75 2.16 -4.79 21.37
N GLU A 76 2.41 -5.44 22.51
CA GLU A 76 2.31 -6.90 22.63
C GLU A 76 0.89 -7.38 22.28
N MET A 77 -0.13 -6.70 22.80
CA MET A 77 -1.52 -6.97 22.49
C MET A 77 -1.82 -6.73 21.00
N TYR A 78 -1.28 -5.67 20.39
CA TYR A 78 -1.36 -5.42 18.95
C TYR A 78 -0.76 -6.57 18.12
N LEU A 79 0.45 -7.04 18.46
CA LEU A 79 1.08 -8.18 17.75
C LEU A 79 0.20 -9.43 17.81
N ARG A 80 -0.45 -9.68 18.96
CA ARG A 80 -1.40 -10.78 19.14
C ARG A 80 -2.65 -10.66 18.29
N VAL A 81 -3.14 -9.44 18.07
CA VAL A 81 -4.26 -9.15 17.15
C VAL A 81 -3.82 -9.35 15.70
N VAL A 82 -2.63 -8.90 15.33
CA VAL A 82 -2.05 -9.14 13.99
C VAL A 82 -1.93 -10.64 13.70
N ASP A 83 -1.49 -11.43 14.68
CA ASP A 83 -1.34 -12.88 14.53
C ASP A 83 -2.70 -13.58 14.27
N LEU A 84 -3.83 -13.05 14.80
CA LEU A 84 -5.17 -13.51 14.41
C LEU A 84 -5.47 -13.20 12.94
N GLY A 85 -5.15 -11.99 12.48
CA GLY A 85 -5.31 -11.62 11.07
C GLY A 85 -4.52 -12.52 10.14
N VAL A 86 -3.28 -12.86 10.51
CA VAL A 86 -2.46 -13.82 9.75
C VAL A 86 -3.07 -15.23 9.78
N GLN A 87 -3.58 -15.69 10.92
CA GLN A 87 -4.26 -16.98 11.01
C GLN A 87 -5.50 -17.03 10.10
N ILE A 88 -6.29 -15.95 10.03
CA ILE A 88 -7.47 -15.87 9.15
C ILE A 88 -7.06 -15.89 7.67
N ARG A 89 -6.04 -15.11 7.29
CA ARG A 89 -5.64 -14.94 5.89
C ARG A 89 -4.82 -16.11 5.35
N ARG A 90 -3.78 -16.51 6.07
CA ARG A 90 -2.76 -17.50 5.65
C ARG A 90 -2.82 -18.81 6.43
N GLY A 91 -3.66 -18.91 7.45
CA GLY A 91 -3.78 -20.12 8.27
C GLY A 91 -2.57 -20.36 9.16
N GLU A 92 -1.61 -19.43 9.22
CA GLU A 92 -0.39 -19.59 10.01
C GLU A 92 -0.73 -19.50 11.49
N VAL A 93 -0.27 -20.49 12.25
CA VAL A 93 -0.48 -20.59 13.68
C VAL A 93 0.85 -20.26 14.35
N ARG A 94 0.88 -19.14 15.06
CA ARG A 94 2.11 -18.60 15.65
C ARG A 94 2.25 -18.83 17.15
N HIS A 95 1.17 -19.26 17.80
CA HIS A 95 1.10 -19.39 19.25
C HIS A 95 0.78 -20.82 19.69
N CYS A 96 1.08 -21.10 20.97
CA CYS A 96 0.74 -22.35 21.62
C CYS A 96 -0.77 -22.60 21.56
N THR A 97 -1.16 -23.78 21.11
CA THR A 97 -2.56 -24.17 20.98
C THR A 97 -2.73 -25.67 21.18
N THR A 98 -3.85 -26.06 21.80
CA THR A 98 -4.29 -27.46 21.89
C THR A 98 -4.87 -27.98 20.58
N GLN A 99 -5.19 -27.09 19.63
CA GLN A 99 -5.91 -27.42 18.43
C GLN A 99 -5.09 -28.36 17.55
N ARG A 100 -5.70 -29.49 17.15
CA ARG A 100 -5.10 -30.41 16.19
C ARG A 100 -5.59 -30.08 14.79
N PHE A 101 -4.66 -29.75 13.90
CA PHE A 101 -4.96 -29.40 12.52
C PHE A 101 -5.02 -30.67 11.67
N THR A 102 -6.20 -30.95 11.11
CA THR A 102 -6.47 -32.15 10.30
C THR A 102 -6.49 -31.87 8.81
N TYR A 103 -6.61 -30.60 8.42
CA TYR A 103 -6.65 -30.16 7.04
C TYR A 103 -5.24 -29.79 6.55
N PRO A 104 -4.86 -30.21 5.33
CA PRO A 104 -3.59 -29.80 4.76
C PRO A 104 -3.65 -28.32 4.35
N CYS A 105 -2.52 -27.63 4.44
CA CYS A 105 -2.33 -26.34 3.79
C CYS A 105 -2.38 -26.51 2.26
N MET A 106 -3.17 -25.68 1.60
CA MET A 106 -3.45 -25.75 0.17
C MET A 106 -2.72 -24.68 -0.65
N HIS A 107 -2.11 -23.69 0.02
CA HIS A 107 -1.38 -22.58 -0.61
C HIS A 107 0.13 -22.64 -0.31
N LYS A 108 0.89 -21.72 -0.91
CA LYS A 108 2.35 -21.58 -0.72
C LYS A 108 2.78 -20.17 -0.29
N THR A 109 1.82 -19.30 0.00
CA THR A 109 2.05 -17.89 0.37
C THR A 109 2.53 -17.71 1.81
N GLY A 110 2.49 -18.77 2.61
CA GLY A 110 2.91 -18.74 4.02
C GLY A 110 4.41 -18.82 4.25
N THR A 111 4.82 -18.50 5.47
CA THR A 111 6.20 -18.60 5.94
C THR A 111 6.70 -20.04 5.88
N LYS A 112 7.88 -20.27 5.29
CA LYS A 112 8.47 -21.61 5.16
C LYS A 112 8.65 -22.26 6.54
N GLY A 113 8.04 -23.42 6.72
CA GLY A 113 8.14 -24.19 7.97
C GLY A 113 7.14 -23.75 9.06
N ALA A 114 6.25 -22.79 8.77
CA ALA A 114 5.17 -22.44 9.68
C ALA A 114 4.18 -23.60 9.84
N VAL A 115 3.51 -23.62 10.99
CA VAL A 115 2.38 -24.52 11.24
C VAL A 115 1.13 -23.88 10.66
N HIS A 116 0.35 -24.63 9.89
CA HIS A 116 -0.86 -24.13 9.24
C HIS A 116 -2.10 -24.90 9.67
N SER A 117 -3.23 -24.20 9.77
CA SER A 117 -4.53 -24.81 10.03
C SER A 117 -5.15 -25.49 8.80
N GLY A 118 -4.77 -25.04 7.60
CA GLY A 118 -5.38 -25.47 6.33
C GLY A 118 -6.79 -24.94 6.13
N LEU A 119 -7.24 -23.97 6.92
CA LEU A 119 -8.61 -23.46 6.97
C LEU A 119 -8.70 -21.93 6.79
N SER A 120 -7.76 -21.36 6.04
CA SER A 120 -7.67 -19.92 5.81
C SER A 120 -8.32 -19.44 4.51
N ILE A 121 -8.36 -18.12 4.31
CA ILE A 121 -8.77 -17.51 3.05
C ILE A 121 -7.89 -18.00 1.89
N ASP A 122 -6.56 -17.99 2.07
CA ASP A 122 -5.62 -18.48 1.05
C ASP A 122 -5.83 -19.97 0.75
N ASP A 123 -6.12 -20.79 1.78
CA ASP A 123 -6.47 -22.20 1.58
C ASP A 123 -7.76 -22.35 0.77
N GLY A 124 -8.81 -21.60 1.13
CA GLY A 124 -10.09 -21.65 0.44
C GLY A 124 -9.98 -21.18 -1.02
N ASN A 125 -9.18 -20.15 -1.30
CA ASN A 125 -8.87 -19.69 -2.66
C ASN A 125 -8.10 -20.76 -3.46
N ALA A 126 -7.13 -21.44 -2.85
CA ALA A 126 -6.41 -22.53 -3.50
C ALA A 126 -7.33 -23.74 -3.79
N ILE A 127 -8.22 -24.09 -2.86
CA ILE A 127 -9.24 -25.13 -3.07
C ILE A 127 -10.18 -24.73 -4.21
N PHE A 128 -10.61 -23.47 -4.24
CA PHE A 128 -11.47 -22.93 -5.29
C PHE A 128 -10.85 -23.10 -6.68
N GLN A 129 -9.60 -22.63 -6.85
CA GLN A 129 -8.85 -22.76 -8.10
C GLN A 129 -8.72 -24.24 -8.52
N LEU A 130 -8.45 -25.13 -7.56
CA LEU A 130 -8.33 -26.56 -7.82
C LEU A 130 -9.67 -27.19 -8.27
N MET A 131 -10.79 -26.77 -7.66
CA MET A 131 -12.13 -27.26 -8.01
C MET A 131 -12.59 -26.76 -9.38
N GLU A 132 -12.25 -25.52 -9.73
CA GLU A 132 -12.50 -24.91 -11.03
C GLU A 132 -11.70 -25.60 -12.15
N GLN A 133 -10.37 -25.68 -12.02
CA GLN A 133 -9.48 -26.29 -13.01
C GLN A 133 -9.86 -27.74 -13.33
N ARG A 134 -10.26 -28.50 -12.29
CA ARG A 134 -10.62 -29.92 -12.43
C ARG A 134 -12.11 -30.13 -12.72
N LYS A 135 -12.92 -29.08 -12.82
CA LYS A 135 -14.37 -29.13 -13.06
C LYS A 135 -15.08 -30.10 -12.11
N LEU A 136 -14.75 -30.02 -10.82
CA LEU A 136 -15.21 -30.98 -9.80
C LEU A 136 -16.65 -30.72 -9.32
N VAL A 137 -17.18 -29.54 -9.58
CA VAL A 137 -18.51 -29.09 -9.17
C VAL A 137 -19.15 -28.24 -10.26
N LYS A 138 -20.46 -27.97 -10.14
CA LYS A 138 -21.19 -27.09 -11.06
C LYS A 138 -20.75 -25.64 -10.88
N GLU A 139 -20.67 -24.90 -11.99
CA GLU A 139 -20.27 -23.49 -12.06
C GLU A 139 -21.06 -22.59 -11.10
N ARG A 140 -22.40 -22.65 -11.11
CA ARG A 140 -23.24 -21.91 -10.16
C ARG A 140 -22.86 -22.11 -8.67
N ARG A 141 -22.36 -23.30 -8.32
CA ARG A 141 -21.94 -23.60 -6.95
C ARG A 141 -20.58 -22.97 -6.64
N LEU A 142 -19.68 -22.93 -7.62
CA LEU A 142 -18.41 -22.20 -7.53
C LEU A 142 -18.69 -20.70 -7.39
N GLU A 143 -19.51 -20.11 -8.25
CA GLU A 143 -19.88 -18.69 -8.17
C GLU A 143 -20.39 -18.30 -6.77
N ASN A 144 -21.28 -19.11 -6.18
CA ASN A 144 -21.78 -18.87 -4.83
C ASN A 144 -20.66 -18.88 -3.78
N TRP A 145 -19.74 -19.84 -3.85
CA TRP A 145 -18.61 -19.90 -2.91
C TRP A 145 -17.60 -18.79 -3.15
N PHE A 146 -17.39 -18.39 -4.40
CA PHE A 146 -16.55 -17.25 -4.75
C PHE A 146 -17.11 -15.97 -4.13
N MET A 147 -18.40 -15.68 -4.31
CA MET A 147 -19.05 -14.52 -3.70
C MET A 147 -18.97 -14.55 -2.17
N GLN A 148 -19.14 -15.72 -1.56
CA GLN A 148 -19.03 -15.86 -0.10
C GLN A 148 -17.60 -15.58 0.39
N MET A 149 -16.58 -16.11 -0.31
CA MET A 149 -15.19 -15.85 0.03
C MET A 149 -14.78 -14.39 -0.20
N ASP A 150 -15.18 -13.79 -1.32
CA ASP A 150 -14.88 -12.40 -1.65
C ASP A 150 -15.48 -11.46 -0.60
N LYS A 151 -16.71 -11.73 -0.15
CA LYS A 151 -17.34 -11.00 0.96
C LYS A 151 -16.52 -11.15 2.25
N LEU A 152 -16.18 -12.37 2.65
CA LEU A 152 -15.41 -12.60 3.88
C LEU A 152 -14.03 -11.92 3.81
N ASP A 153 -13.35 -11.99 2.67
CA ASP A 153 -12.02 -11.41 2.50
C ASP A 153 -12.05 -9.88 2.46
N ARG A 154 -12.89 -9.30 1.60
CA ARG A 154 -12.87 -7.85 1.33
C ARG A 154 -13.73 -7.06 2.30
N ASP A 155 -14.96 -7.50 2.53
CA ASP A 155 -15.96 -6.74 3.27
C ASP A 155 -15.86 -6.99 4.77
N ASP A 156 -15.62 -8.24 5.19
CA ASP A 156 -15.57 -8.57 6.62
C ASP A 156 -14.14 -8.43 7.17
N VAL A 157 -13.20 -9.25 6.72
CA VAL A 157 -11.81 -9.28 7.23
C VAL A 157 -11.02 -8.05 6.76
N GLY A 158 -11.17 -7.64 5.50
CA GLY A 158 -10.48 -6.48 4.95
C GLY A 158 -10.83 -5.16 5.64
N LEU A 159 -12.06 -5.00 6.15
CA LEU A 159 -12.42 -3.85 6.98
C LEU A 159 -11.78 -3.92 8.38
N LEU A 160 -11.65 -5.12 8.95
CA LEU A 160 -10.98 -5.32 10.24
C LEU A 160 -9.48 -5.04 10.14
N ASP A 161 -8.80 -5.45 9.07
CA ASP A 161 -7.38 -5.15 8.87
C ASP A 161 -7.10 -3.65 8.76
N LYS A 162 -8.01 -2.92 8.09
CA LYS A 162 -7.96 -1.45 8.05
C LYS A 162 -8.18 -0.83 9.44
N ARG A 163 -8.98 -1.46 10.31
CA ARG A 163 -9.14 -1.02 11.71
C ARG A 163 -7.85 -1.26 12.49
N VAL A 164 -7.25 -2.45 12.42
CA VAL A 164 -5.97 -2.76 13.07
C VAL A 164 -4.87 -1.78 12.66
N THR A 165 -4.76 -1.49 11.36
CA THR A 165 -3.79 -0.52 10.84
C THR A 165 -4.03 0.87 11.44
N ARG A 166 -5.29 1.33 11.47
CA ARG A 166 -5.65 2.59 12.11
C ARG A 166 -5.37 2.61 13.61
N CYS A 167 -5.58 1.52 14.34
CA CYS A 167 -5.22 1.45 15.76
C CYS A 167 -3.74 1.72 15.98
N LEU A 168 -2.86 1.14 15.15
CA LEU A 168 -1.43 1.38 15.24
C LEU A 168 -1.09 2.84 14.92
N GLU A 169 -1.66 3.39 13.84
CA GLU A 169 -1.46 4.78 13.46
C GLU A 169 -1.93 5.75 14.56
N ASP A 170 -3.11 5.51 15.14
CA ASP A 170 -3.67 6.32 16.21
C ASP A 170 -2.83 6.21 17.48
N PHE A 171 -2.37 5.01 17.83
CA PHE A 171 -1.45 4.76 18.94
C PHE A 171 -0.14 5.52 18.77
N GLN A 172 0.48 5.47 17.60
CA GLN A 172 1.72 6.21 17.30
C GLN A 172 1.54 7.73 17.34
N ARG A 173 0.33 8.24 17.04
CA ARG A 173 0.01 9.67 17.12
C ARG A 173 -0.27 10.14 18.55
N ARG A 174 -0.49 9.25 19.51
CA ARG A 174 -0.70 9.64 20.91
C ARG A 174 0.62 10.11 21.51
N SER A 175 0.61 11.31 22.08
CA SER A 175 1.72 11.81 22.89
C SER A 175 1.64 11.28 24.33
N SER A 176 2.81 11.11 24.94
CA SER A 176 2.94 10.88 26.38
C SER A 176 3.95 11.86 26.96
N VAL A 177 3.75 12.31 28.20
CA VAL A 177 4.76 13.12 28.90
C VAL A 177 5.91 12.28 29.46
N LEU A 178 5.77 10.95 29.42
CA LEU A 178 6.69 9.98 30.01
C LEU A 178 7.77 9.48 29.05
N TYR A 179 7.66 9.80 27.76
CA TYR A 179 8.62 9.44 26.72
C TYR A 179 8.54 10.45 25.56
N ASP A 180 9.61 10.60 24.79
CA ASP A 180 9.70 11.54 23.67
C ASP A 180 8.91 11.05 22.45
N ARG A 181 9.19 9.81 22.03
CA ARG A 181 8.53 9.21 20.86
C ARG A 181 8.50 7.68 20.91
N LEU A 182 7.62 7.12 20.09
CA LEU A 182 7.53 5.69 19.78
C LEU A 182 7.93 5.46 18.32
N GLU A 183 8.73 4.44 18.06
CA GLU A 183 8.99 3.97 16.70
C GLU A 183 8.63 2.51 16.58
N VAL A 184 7.90 2.17 15.52
CA VAL A 184 7.61 0.79 15.15
C VAL A 184 8.33 0.52 13.84
N THR A 185 9.16 -0.51 13.82
CA THR A 185 9.99 -0.88 12.67
C THR A 185 9.84 -2.37 12.36
N GLY A 186 10.43 -2.80 11.25
CA GLY A 186 10.36 -4.18 10.80
C GLY A 186 9.14 -4.47 9.93
N LYS A 187 8.96 -5.75 9.61
CA LYS A 187 7.84 -6.30 8.83
C LYS A 187 7.48 -7.64 9.39
N ASP A 188 6.21 -8.02 9.27
CA ASP A 188 5.73 -9.38 9.56
C ASP A 188 6.72 -10.45 9.04
N PRO A 189 7.24 -11.35 9.89
CA PRO A 189 6.87 -11.56 11.30
C PRO A 189 7.76 -10.85 12.34
N HIS A 190 8.69 -9.99 11.94
CA HIS A 190 9.72 -9.37 12.78
C HIS A 190 9.43 -7.90 13.13
N GLU A 191 8.18 -7.53 13.39
CA GLU A 191 7.88 -6.18 13.90
C GLU A 191 8.51 -5.94 15.29
N GLU A 192 8.99 -4.72 15.47
CA GLU A 192 9.67 -4.22 16.67
C GLU A 192 9.10 -2.85 17.05
N MET A 193 8.95 -2.58 18.34
CA MET A 193 8.68 -1.24 18.86
C MET A 193 9.78 -0.79 19.82
N LEU A 194 10.19 0.47 19.67
CA LEU A 194 11.12 1.18 20.53
C LEU A 194 10.42 2.38 21.18
N VAL A 195 10.62 2.54 22.49
CA VAL A 195 10.17 3.71 23.28
C VAL A 195 11.38 4.55 23.63
N PHE A 196 11.41 5.82 23.23
CA PHE A 196 12.55 6.71 23.44
C PHE A 196 12.29 7.74 24.53
N GLY A 197 13.25 7.96 25.42
CA GLY A 197 13.15 8.93 26.52
C GLY A 197 13.64 10.33 26.14
N THR A 198 13.16 11.32 26.89
CA THR A 198 13.58 12.73 26.77
C THR A 198 14.93 12.94 27.48
N THR A 199 16.06 12.80 26.77
CA THR A 199 17.38 13.35 27.16
C THR A 199 18.34 13.35 25.96
N GLY A 200 19.27 14.32 25.92
CA GLY A 200 19.86 14.89 24.69
C GLY A 200 20.76 14.01 23.82
N THR A 201 21.02 14.51 22.60
CA THR A 201 21.88 14.07 21.47
C THR A 201 21.89 12.60 21.03
N ALA A 202 21.39 11.66 21.82
CA ALA A 202 21.00 10.31 21.41
C ALA A 202 19.86 9.87 22.33
N ALA A 203 18.62 9.84 21.80
CA ALA A 203 17.46 9.50 22.61
C ALA A 203 17.63 8.10 23.22
N HIS A 204 17.69 8.01 24.55
CA HIS A 204 17.89 6.74 25.26
C HIS A 204 16.66 5.84 25.08
N ILE A 205 16.86 4.57 24.72
CA ILE A 205 15.76 3.60 24.60
C ILE A 205 15.28 3.21 26.00
N LEU A 206 14.06 3.61 26.35
CA LEU A 206 13.39 3.26 27.61
C LEU A 206 12.86 1.83 27.61
N SER A 207 12.38 1.36 26.46
CA SER A 207 11.83 0.02 26.31
C SER A 207 11.93 -0.44 24.87
N LYS A 208 12.14 -1.73 24.69
CA LYS A 208 12.17 -2.41 23.38
C LYS A 208 11.30 -3.66 23.48
N VAL A 209 10.44 -3.86 22.50
CA VAL A 209 9.64 -5.08 22.39
C VAL A 209 9.65 -5.58 20.95
N THR A 210 9.81 -6.88 20.79
CA THR A 210 9.83 -7.57 19.50
C THR A 210 8.93 -8.79 19.58
N ARG A 211 8.34 -9.21 18.46
CA ARG A 211 7.61 -10.49 18.43
C ARG A 211 8.51 -11.63 18.90
N THR A 212 8.01 -12.46 19.81
CA THR A 212 8.71 -13.65 20.33
C THR A 212 8.10 -14.96 19.80
N CYS A 213 6.83 -14.96 19.42
CA CYS A 213 6.11 -16.14 18.98
C CYS A 213 6.12 -16.27 17.45
N PHE A 214 6.95 -17.16 16.92
CA PHE A 214 7.03 -17.47 15.48
C PHE A 214 6.41 -18.82 15.11
N GLY A 215 5.84 -19.54 16.09
CA GLY A 215 5.26 -20.86 15.91
C GLY A 215 4.95 -21.53 17.25
N PRO A 216 4.08 -22.56 17.28
CA PRO A 216 3.59 -23.14 18.53
C PRO A 216 4.69 -23.79 19.38
N LYS A 217 5.78 -24.26 18.74
CA LYS A 217 6.91 -24.90 19.43
C LYS A 217 7.84 -23.93 20.14
N ASN A 218 7.92 -22.69 19.65
CA ASN A 218 8.87 -21.69 20.12
C ASN A 218 8.17 -20.54 20.87
N CYS A 219 6.86 -20.61 21.01
CA CYS A 219 6.08 -19.58 21.69
C CYS A 219 6.04 -19.85 23.20
N ALA A 220 6.29 -18.81 24.00
CA ALA A 220 6.23 -18.88 25.46
C ALA A 220 4.84 -18.55 26.02
N CYS A 221 3.87 -18.20 25.17
CA CYS A 221 2.52 -17.86 25.62
C CYS A 221 1.82 -19.07 26.26
N LYS A 222 0.90 -18.78 27.19
CA LYS A 222 -0.05 -19.77 27.68
C LYS A 222 -0.81 -20.41 26.51
N GLU A 223 -1.15 -21.67 26.68
CA GLU A 223 -1.87 -22.43 25.67
C GLU A 223 -3.25 -21.82 25.39
N ASN A 224 -3.58 -21.60 24.12
CA ASN A 224 -4.81 -20.92 23.68
C ASN A 224 -5.03 -19.55 24.33
N ALA A 225 -3.95 -18.81 24.67
CA ALA A 225 -4.07 -17.51 25.29
C ALA A 225 -4.93 -16.53 24.46
N THR A 226 -5.90 -15.92 25.15
CA THR A 226 -6.84 -14.90 24.67
C THR A 226 -6.57 -13.55 25.37
N PRO A 227 -5.39 -12.92 25.14
CA PRO A 227 -4.95 -11.77 25.92
C PRO A 227 -5.91 -10.57 25.88
N TRP A 228 -6.79 -10.47 24.88
CA TRP A 228 -7.83 -9.45 24.76
C TRP A 228 -8.93 -9.50 25.83
N GLU A 229 -9.23 -10.67 26.41
CA GLU A 229 -10.40 -10.84 27.30
C GLU A 229 -10.26 -9.98 28.56
N ASP A 230 -9.10 -10.11 29.22
CA ASP A 230 -8.74 -9.39 30.44
C ASP A 230 -7.85 -8.17 30.18
N PHE A 231 -7.69 -7.76 28.91
CA PHE A 231 -6.81 -6.65 28.57
C PHE A 231 -7.32 -5.34 29.16
N CYS A 232 -6.47 -4.69 29.96
CA CYS A 232 -6.74 -3.37 30.53
C CYS A 232 -5.43 -2.61 30.76
N LEU A 233 -5.39 -1.37 30.29
CA LEU A 233 -4.32 -0.42 30.59
C LEU A 233 -4.88 0.71 31.45
N GLN A 234 -4.13 1.08 32.50
CA GLN A 234 -4.42 2.28 33.27
C GLN A 234 -3.67 3.47 32.63
N PRO A 235 -4.33 4.61 32.38
CA PRO A 235 -3.61 5.85 32.11
C PRO A 235 -2.77 6.20 33.33
N SER A 236 -1.59 6.77 33.12
CA SER A 236 -0.74 7.18 34.25
C SER A 236 -1.28 8.50 34.84
N ASP A 237 -1.99 8.42 35.98
CA ASP A 237 -2.34 9.58 36.82
C ASP A 237 -1.29 9.67 37.96
N SER A 238 -0.54 10.77 38.11
CA SER A 238 -0.98 11.97 38.84
C SER A 238 -0.01 13.13 38.58
N HIS A 239 -0.40 14.10 37.73
CA HIS A 239 0.06 15.51 37.74
C HIS A 239 -0.52 16.31 36.55
N ALA A 240 -1.04 15.66 35.50
CA ALA A 240 -1.59 16.32 34.32
C ALA A 240 -2.99 16.97 34.54
N GLN A 241 -3.68 16.69 35.64
CA GLN A 241 -5.01 17.26 35.93
C GLN A 241 -4.98 18.69 36.50
N SER A 242 -3.80 19.27 36.78
CA SER A 242 -3.70 20.64 37.32
C SER A 242 -3.88 21.76 36.28
N ILE A 243 -3.94 21.46 34.98
CA ILE A 243 -4.06 22.50 33.93
C ILE A 243 -5.53 22.78 33.57
N LEU A 244 -6.49 21.95 34.03
CA LEU A 244 -7.91 22.11 33.68
C LEU A 244 -8.75 22.87 34.74
N LEU A 245 -8.18 23.35 35.84
CA LEU A 245 -8.94 23.95 36.95
C LEU A 245 -8.47 25.35 37.40
N THR A 246 -7.69 26.07 36.58
CA THR A 246 -7.44 27.50 36.81
C THR A 246 -7.46 28.28 35.50
N LYS A 247 -8.67 28.55 35.01
CA LYS A 247 -9.04 29.79 34.30
C LYS A 247 -10.55 29.85 34.11
N SER A 248 -11.26 30.08 35.20
CA SER A 248 -12.51 30.84 35.20
C SER A 248 -12.13 32.31 35.43
N GLY A 249 -12.35 33.16 34.43
CA GLY A 249 -12.06 34.59 34.47
C GLY A 249 -12.03 35.20 33.07
N ASP A 250 -13.17 35.78 32.69
CA ASP A 250 -13.57 36.43 31.43
C ASP A 250 -12.50 37.05 30.52
N GLY A 251 -12.73 36.89 29.20
CA GLY A 251 -12.12 37.72 28.17
C GLY A 251 -12.40 37.27 26.72
N ALA A 252 -13.54 37.72 26.18
CA ALA A 252 -13.91 37.82 24.75
C ALA A 252 -13.96 36.52 23.90
N GLY A 253 -15.17 36.21 23.44
CA GLY A 253 -15.44 35.13 22.50
C GLY A 253 -14.70 35.29 21.17
N VAL A 254 -14.08 34.20 20.74
CA VAL A 254 -13.72 33.96 19.36
C VAL A 254 -14.39 32.63 19.03
N ASP A 255 -15.49 32.70 18.26
CA ASP A 255 -16.19 31.52 17.77
C ASP A 255 -15.21 30.61 17.02
N ASP A 256 -15.05 29.40 17.54
CA ASP A 256 -14.24 28.35 16.94
C ASP A 256 -15.01 27.80 15.73
N VAL A 257 -14.74 28.36 14.56
CA VAL A 257 -15.38 27.93 13.31
C VAL A 257 -14.85 26.54 12.96
N GLY A 258 -15.64 25.51 13.32
CA GLY A 258 -15.34 24.13 13.00
C GLY A 258 -15.16 23.93 11.49
N ILE A 259 -14.26 23.02 11.11
CA ILE A 259 -13.96 22.62 9.72
C ILE A 259 -15.22 22.33 8.86
N MET A 260 -16.35 21.99 9.49
CA MET A 260 -17.64 21.76 8.84
C MET A 260 -18.32 23.06 8.38
N ASP A 261 -18.17 24.16 9.12
CA ASP A 261 -18.75 25.46 8.78
C ASP A 261 -17.89 26.21 7.73
N ILE A 262 -16.58 25.99 7.74
CA ILE A 262 -15.67 26.43 6.66
C ILE A 262 -16.02 25.75 5.33
N LYS A 263 -16.38 24.47 5.36
CA LYS A 263 -16.83 23.72 4.16
C LYS A 263 -18.16 24.25 3.61
N ARG A 264 -19.08 24.69 4.47
CA ARG A 264 -20.34 25.36 4.08
C ARG A 264 -20.09 26.71 3.41
N GLN A 265 -19.20 27.54 3.96
CA GLN A 265 -18.91 28.87 3.37
C GLN A 265 -18.15 28.80 2.04
N MET A 266 -17.42 27.71 1.77
CA MET A 266 -16.59 27.54 0.57
C MET A 266 -17.29 26.79 -0.57
N GLY A 267 -18.61 26.55 -0.48
CA GLY A 267 -19.42 26.01 -1.58
C GLY A 267 -19.21 24.52 -1.88
N PHE A 268 -18.67 23.74 -0.94
CA PHE A 268 -18.55 22.29 -1.08
C PHE A 268 -19.76 21.60 -0.47
N GLU A 269 -20.91 21.66 -1.14
CA GLU A 269 -21.97 20.67 -0.94
C GLU A 269 -21.67 19.44 -1.79
N GLY A 270 -21.41 18.32 -1.10
CA GLY A 270 -21.66 17.02 -1.67
C GLY A 270 -23.17 16.85 -1.77
N LEU A 271 -23.72 16.99 -2.98
CA LEU A 271 -25.07 16.55 -3.30
C LEU A 271 -25.17 15.05 -3.07
N SER A 272 -25.57 14.65 -1.86
CA SER A 272 -26.07 13.31 -1.61
C SER A 272 -27.58 13.40 -1.41
N ARG A 273 -28.28 12.80 -2.38
CA ARG A 273 -29.60 12.17 -2.28
C ARG A 273 -30.82 13.05 -2.58
N GLU A 274 -31.09 13.19 -3.87
CA GLU A 274 -32.47 13.28 -4.38
C GLU A 274 -32.75 12.07 -5.29
N GLU A 275 -33.64 11.23 -4.76
CA GLU A 275 -34.74 10.53 -5.43
C GLU A 275 -34.50 9.78 -6.75
N LYS A 276 -34.52 8.45 -6.59
CA LYS A 276 -34.96 7.49 -7.60
C LYS A 276 -36.43 7.75 -7.96
N HIS A 277 -36.67 8.47 -9.05
CA HIS A 277 -37.61 8.10 -10.11
C HIS A 277 -37.62 9.22 -11.13
N GLU A 278 -37.16 8.99 -12.35
CA GLU A 278 -37.74 9.58 -13.57
C GLU A 278 -37.10 9.02 -14.85
N ASP A 279 -37.93 8.27 -15.57
CA ASP A 279 -38.03 8.05 -17.02
C ASP A 279 -36.77 7.89 -17.89
N ALA A 280 -36.38 6.61 -18.04
CA ALA A 280 -35.55 6.11 -19.15
C ALA A 280 -36.07 6.49 -20.56
N ALA A 281 -37.33 6.91 -20.69
CA ALA A 281 -37.92 7.39 -21.94
C ALA A 281 -37.59 8.86 -22.27
N ALA A 282 -37.18 9.67 -21.29
CA ALA A 282 -36.70 11.04 -21.52
C ALA A 282 -35.23 11.04 -21.98
N LEU A 283 -34.38 10.23 -21.34
CA LEU A 283 -32.97 10.06 -21.71
C LEU A 283 -32.76 9.45 -23.11
N ALA A 284 -33.69 8.60 -23.57
CA ALA A 284 -33.66 8.06 -24.92
C ALA A 284 -34.01 9.10 -26.01
N ARG A 285 -34.82 10.11 -25.68
CA ARG A 285 -35.18 11.21 -26.60
C ARG A 285 -34.03 12.21 -26.75
N ASP A 286 -33.37 12.56 -25.64
CA ASP A 286 -32.18 13.45 -25.66
C ASP A 286 -30.98 12.82 -26.37
N ALA A 287 -30.79 11.50 -26.21
CA ALA A 287 -29.75 10.76 -26.92
C ALA A 287 -30.02 10.72 -28.44
N ALA A 288 -31.28 10.60 -28.86
CA ALA A 288 -31.66 10.63 -30.28
C ALA A 288 -31.54 12.04 -30.89
N GLU A 289 -31.84 13.10 -30.13
CA GLU A 289 -31.69 14.49 -30.58
C GLU A 289 -30.20 14.89 -30.74
N LEU A 290 -29.32 14.41 -29.85
CA LEU A 290 -27.86 14.60 -29.95
C LEU A 290 -27.24 13.86 -31.15
N VAL A 291 -27.77 12.70 -31.52
CA VAL A 291 -27.33 11.95 -32.71
C VAL A 291 -27.81 12.62 -34.01
N ASN A 292 -29.02 13.20 -34.02
CA ASN A 292 -29.52 13.96 -35.16
C ASN A 292 -28.79 15.30 -35.37
N ARG A 293 -28.35 15.99 -34.29
CA ARG A 293 -27.50 17.19 -34.41
C ARG A 293 -26.10 16.90 -34.97
N ARG A 294 -25.58 15.67 -34.82
CA ARG A 294 -24.26 15.28 -35.38
C ARG A 294 -24.31 14.87 -36.85
N LYS A 295 -25.48 14.51 -37.40
CA LYS A 295 -25.62 14.15 -38.82
C LYS A 295 -25.86 15.36 -39.74
N LEU A 296 -26.15 16.55 -39.22
CA LEU A 296 -26.35 17.76 -40.03
C LEU A 296 -25.12 18.67 -40.19
N ARG A 297 -23.95 18.26 -39.67
CA ARG A 297 -22.68 19.04 -39.75
C ARG A 297 -21.56 18.33 -40.51
N GLY A 298 -21.91 17.37 -41.36
CA GLY A 298 -21.02 16.84 -42.39
C GLY A 298 -21.32 17.50 -43.72
N ASN A 299 -20.80 18.71 -43.95
CA ASN A 299 -20.37 19.19 -45.26
C ASN A 299 -19.80 20.62 -45.16
N ASN A 300 -18.61 20.77 -45.74
CA ASN A 300 -17.92 22.00 -46.13
C ASN A 300 -17.57 22.98 -45.00
N VAL A 301 -16.27 23.12 -44.73
CA VAL A 301 -15.49 24.35 -44.98
C VAL A 301 -14.01 24.01 -44.82
N ALA A 302 -13.26 24.14 -45.91
CA ALA A 302 -11.83 24.35 -45.86
C ALA A 302 -11.55 25.66 -45.12
N SER A 303 -10.90 25.59 -43.96
CA SER A 303 -10.27 26.76 -43.35
C SER A 303 -8.89 26.36 -42.83
N SER A 304 -7.89 26.96 -43.45
CA SER A 304 -6.50 26.99 -43.05
C SER A 304 -6.32 27.89 -41.82
N GLY A 305 -5.53 27.42 -40.84
CA GLY A 305 -4.99 28.18 -39.69
C GLY A 305 -5.94 28.19 -38.49
N ILE A 306 -5.65 27.64 -37.32
CA ILE A 306 -4.40 27.41 -36.59
C ILE A 306 -4.52 26.02 -35.94
N ARG A 307 -3.56 25.10 -36.13
CA ARG A 307 -3.51 23.86 -35.35
C ARG A 307 -3.35 24.27 -33.88
N ALA A 308 -4.38 24.06 -33.06
CA ALA A 308 -4.24 24.18 -31.61
C ALA A 308 -3.04 23.33 -31.18
N THR A 309 -2.07 23.94 -30.51
CA THR A 309 -0.90 23.24 -29.98
C THR A 309 -1.37 22.06 -29.14
N PRO A 310 -0.89 20.83 -29.43
CA PRO A 310 -1.37 19.65 -28.73
C PRO A 310 -1.06 19.79 -27.24
N SER A 311 -2.08 19.66 -26.39
CA SER A 311 -1.88 19.63 -24.94
C SER A 311 -1.32 18.27 -24.52
N ALA A 312 -0.56 18.21 -23.43
CA ALA A 312 -0.02 16.97 -22.88
C ALA A 312 -1.13 15.92 -22.66
N ARG A 313 -2.30 16.36 -22.19
CA ARG A 313 -3.50 15.52 -22.04
C ARG A 313 -4.01 14.97 -23.38
N SER A 314 -4.06 15.79 -24.43
CA SER A 314 -4.48 15.32 -25.76
C SER A 314 -3.53 14.29 -26.35
N ILE A 315 -2.20 14.45 -26.14
CA ILE A 315 -1.19 13.47 -26.56
C ILE A 315 -1.39 12.16 -25.81
N TYR A 316 -1.62 12.22 -24.50
CA TYR A 316 -1.90 11.04 -23.68
C TYR A 316 -3.16 10.29 -24.14
N LEU A 317 -4.28 11.00 -24.32
CA LEU A 317 -5.54 10.39 -24.75
C LEU A 317 -5.40 9.74 -26.12
N LYS A 318 -4.69 10.39 -27.05
CA LYS A 318 -4.40 9.83 -28.37
C LYS A 318 -3.56 8.56 -28.27
N LYS A 319 -2.53 8.53 -27.41
CA LYS A 319 -1.73 7.32 -27.16
C LYS A 319 -2.56 6.20 -26.53
N CYS A 320 -3.48 6.51 -25.62
CA CYS A 320 -4.38 5.53 -25.06
C CYS A 320 -5.28 4.92 -26.14
N GLU A 321 -5.81 5.75 -27.04
CA GLU A 321 -6.63 5.30 -28.17
C GLU A 321 -5.83 4.43 -29.16
N GLU A 322 -4.63 4.89 -29.56
CA GLU A 322 -3.73 4.15 -30.48
C GLU A 322 -3.31 2.77 -29.93
N ASN A 323 -3.16 2.64 -28.60
CA ASN A 323 -2.75 1.39 -27.95
C ASN A 323 -3.93 0.56 -27.40
N GLY A 324 -5.19 1.00 -27.58
CA GLY A 324 -6.36 0.31 -27.04
C GLY A 324 -6.44 0.29 -25.50
N LEU A 325 -5.79 1.25 -24.83
CA LEU A 325 -5.73 1.36 -23.38
C LEU A 325 -6.81 2.31 -22.85
N LYS A 326 -7.40 1.98 -21.70
CA LYS A 326 -8.31 2.90 -21.00
C LYS A 326 -7.50 4.00 -20.29
N PRO A 327 -7.82 5.30 -20.50
CA PRO A 327 -7.13 6.39 -19.83
C PRO A 327 -7.26 6.31 -18.31
N LYS A 328 -6.12 6.27 -17.61
CA LYS A 328 -6.07 6.33 -16.15
C LYS A 328 -6.48 7.72 -15.63
N PRO A 329 -7.41 7.83 -14.65
CA PRO A 329 -7.88 9.13 -14.14
C PRO A 329 -6.77 10.01 -13.53
N TYR A 330 -5.84 9.44 -12.76
CA TYR A 330 -4.76 10.22 -12.14
C TYR A 330 -3.81 10.83 -13.17
N MET A 331 -3.51 10.12 -14.26
CA MET A 331 -2.68 10.66 -15.35
C MET A 331 -3.35 11.86 -16.02
N ASN A 332 -4.68 11.85 -16.18
CA ASN A 332 -5.42 13.00 -16.69
C ASN A 332 -5.32 14.22 -15.75
N ALA A 333 -5.41 13.99 -14.44
CA ALA A 333 -5.26 15.06 -13.44
C ALA A 333 -3.83 15.62 -13.44
N LEU A 334 -2.83 14.75 -13.49
CA LEU A 334 -1.40 15.08 -13.51
C LEU A 334 -1.00 15.93 -14.73
N LEU A 335 -1.54 15.62 -15.91
CA LEU A 335 -1.22 16.34 -17.15
C LEU A 335 -1.98 17.67 -17.31
N THR A 336 -2.74 18.08 -16.30
CA THR A 336 -3.45 19.37 -16.31
C THR A 336 -2.47 20.52 -16.06
N VAL A 337 -2.53 21.53 -16.93
CA VAL A 337 -1.72 22.75 -16.79
C VAL A 337 -2.31 23.63 -15.69
N LYS A 338 -1.48 24.01 -14.71
CA LYS A 338 -1.83 24.94 -13.63
C LYS A 338 -0.95 26.18 -13.74
N LYS A 339 -1.57 27.36 -13.79
CA LYS A 339 -0.86 28.66 -13.93
C LYS A 339 0.13 28.70 -15.10
N GLY A 340 -0.22 28.08 -16.23
CA GLY A 340 0.63 28.06 -17.44
C GLY A 340 1.78 27.04 -17.44
N SER A 341 1.90 26.19 -16.41
CA SER A 341 2.92 25.14 -16.32
C SER A 341 2.35 23.79 -15.87
N HIS A 342 3.11 22.72 -16.11
CA HIS A 342 2.84 21.41 -15.54
C HIS A 342 3.46 21.28 -14.16
N LEU A 343 2.65 20.80 -13.21
CA LEU A 343 3.04 20.45 -11.85
C LEU A 343 2.88 18.95 -11.68
N LEU A 344 3.96 18.21 -11.94
CA LEU A 344 3.94 16.76 -11.92
C LEU A 344 4.13 16.27 -10.48
N ASN A 345 3.02 16.16 -9.75
CA ASN A 345 3.03 15.64 -8.40
C ASN A 345 2.60 14.16 -8.36
N PHE A 346 3.52 13.30 -7.92
CA PHE A 346 3.31 11.88 -7.72
C PHE A 346 3.39 11.44 -6.25
N SER A 347 3.49 12.37 -5.30
CA SER A 347 3.59 12.07 -3.87
C SER A 347 2.50 11.10 -3.38
N ASP A 348 1.32 11.19 -3.97
CA ASP A 348 0.13 10.45 -3.52
C ASP A 348 -0.03 9.08 -4.24
N VAL A 349 0.85 8.76 -5.19
CA VAL A 349 0.76 7.52 -5.99
C VAL A 349 1.49 6.36 -5.29
N GLY A 350 2.58 6.64 -4.56
CA GLY A 350 3.37 5.68 -3.78
C GLY A 350 4.17 4.66 -4.59
N PHE A 351 3.58 4.05 -5.63
CA PHE A 351 4.25 3.07 -6.51
C PHE A 351 4.20 3.52 -7.97
N HIS A 352 5.37 3.71 -8.59
CA HIS A 352 5.45 4.15 -9.98
C HIS A 352 5.71 2.98 -10.91
N THR A 353 4.86 2.80 -11.92
CA THR A 353 5.10 1.80 -12.97
C THR A 353 6.03 2.36 -14.03
N ALA A 354 6.85 1.50 -14.65
CA ALA A 354 7.71 1.90 -15.76
C ALA A 354 6.87 2.43 -16.95
N ASP A 355 5.71 1.84 -17.19
CA ASP A 355 4.80 2.24 -18.29
C ASP A 355 4.29 3.67 -18.10
N ASP A 356 3.88 4.05 -16.89
CA ASP A 356 3.40 5.41 -16.61
C ASP A 356 4.52 6.45 -16.78
N LEU A 357 5.72 6.13 -16.31
CA LEU A 357 6.89 6.99 -16.47
C LEU A 357 7.32 7.11 -17.94
N GLN A 358 7.27 6.01 -18.70
CA GLN A 358 7.55 6.02 -20.14
C GLN A 358 6.54 6.88 -20.91
N VAL A 359 5.25 6.80 -20.57
CA VAL A 359 4.22 7.68 -21.16
C VAL A 359 4.58 9.16 -20.96
N LEU A 360 5.09 9.52 -19.77
CA LEU A 360 5.50 10.90 -19.48
C LEU A 360 6.76 11.30 -20.25
N VAL A 361 7.73 10.41 -20.35
CA VAL A 361 8.93 10.61 -21.20
C VAL A 361 8.48 10.94 -22.62
N ASP A 362 7.56 10.18 -23.18
CA ASP A 362 7.11 10.38 -24.55
C ASP A 362 6.33 11.69 -24.73
N ILE A 363 5.45 12.00 -23.79
CA ILE A 363 4.66 13.24 -23.83
C ILE A 363 5.59 14.44 -23.77
N PHE A 364 6.47 14.52 -22.76
CA PHE A 364 7.32 15.69 -22.55
C PHE A 364 8.53 15.76 -23.48
N SER A 365 8.76 14.71 -24.28
CA SER A 365 9.66 14.77 -25.45
C SER A 365 9.02 15.43 -26.68
N THR A 366 7.73 15.78 -26.62
CA THR A 366 7.03 16.49 -27.69
C THR A 366 7.26 17.99 -27.57
N ASP A 367 7.69 18.62 -28.66
CA ASP A 367 7.91 20.07 -28.72
C ASP A 367 6.61 20.88 -28.60
N GLY A 368 6.72 22.09 -28.05
CA GLY A 368 5.60 23.04 -27.95
C GLY A 368 4.66 22.82 -26.77
N LEU A 369 4.99 21.93 -25.84
CA LEU A 369 4.27 21.78 -24.58
C LEU A 369 4.62 22.91 -23.59
N PRO A 370 3.67 23.27 -22.69
CA PRO A 370 3.96 24.15 -21.57
C PRO A 370 5.12 23.64 -20.71
N PRO A 371 5.85 24.52 -20.00
CA PRO A 371 6.98 24.14 -19.15
C PRO A 371 6.55 23.22 -18.01
N VAL A 372 7.45 22.34 -17.58
CA VAL A 372 7.32 21.56 -16.34
C VAL A 372 8.11 22.26 -15.25
N THR A 373 7.43 22.86 -14.26
CA THR A 373 8.08 23.65 -13.20
C THR A 373 8.30 22.85 -11.92
N VAL A 374 7.50 21.81 -11.68
CA VAL A 374 7.62 20.94 -10.51
C VAL A 374 7.57 19.48 -10.92
N LEU A 375 8.51 18.69 -10.39
CA LEU A 375 8.43 17.23 -10.36
C LEU A 375 8.63 16.79 -8.90
N ASP A 376 7.57 16.21 -8.34
CA ASP A 376 7.55 15.68 -6.99
C ASP A 376 7.27 14.18 -7.07
N VAL A 377 8.25 13.37 -6.69
CA VAL A 377 8.14 11.90 -6.60
C VAL A 377 8.42 11.42 -5.18
N SER A 378 8.16 12.28 -4.19
CA SER A 378 8.38 11.98 -2.78
C SER A 378 7.62 10.73 -2.35
N SER A 379 8.21 9.96 -1.42
CA SER A 379 7.67 8.69 -0.95
C SER A 379 7.42 7.65 -2.06
N GLY A 380 8.08 7.82 -3.21
CA GLY A 380 7.96 6.94 -4.37
C GLY A 380 8.78 5.66 -4.23
N PHE A 381 8.16 4.52 -4.54
CA PHE A 381 8.81 3.22 -4.68
C PHE A 381 9.08 2.90 -6.15
N PHE A 382 10.33 2.55 -6.48
CA PHE A 382 10.75 2.27 -7.84
C PHE A 382 11.28 0.84 -7.99
N THR A 383 10.75 0.11 -8.96
CA THR A 383 11.42 -1.09 -9.51
C THR A 383 12.63 -0.67 -10.36
N ALA A 384 13.52 -1.60 -10.70
CA ALA A 384 14.65 -1.33 -11.60
C ALA A 384 14.21 -0.67 -12.93
N SER A 385 13.14 -1.17 -13.54
CA SER A 385 12.59 -0.60 -14.76
C SER A 385 11.99 0.80 -14.55
N ALA A 386 11.22 1.01 -13.47
CA ALA A 386 10.64 2.31 -13.15
C ALA A 386 11.73 3.35 -12.85
N PHE A 387 12.77 2.98 -12.11
CA PHE A 387 13.91 3.85 -11.81
C PHE A 387 14.66 4.27 -13.08
N GLN A 388 14.88 3.34 -14.02
CA GLN A 388 15.45 3.68 -15.32
C GLN A 388 14.58 4.67 -16.09
N MET A 389 13.25 4.51 -16.06
CA MET A 389 12.33 5.44 -16.71
C MET A 389 12.30 6.81 -16.03
N LEU A 390 12.38 6.88 -14.69
CA LEU A 390 12.57 8.15 -13.98
C LEU A 390 13.85 8.84 -14.45
N CYS A 391 14.96 8.10 -14.53
CA CYS A 391 16.22 8.66 -15.03
C CYS A 391 16.13 9.12 -16.49
N ARG A 392 15.29 8.50 -17.33
CA ARG A 392 15.00 8.99 -18.69
C ARG A 392 14.15 10.25 -18.67
N LEU A 393 13.15 10.33 -17.82
CA LEU A 393 12.31 11.51 -17.64
C LEU A 393 13.14 12.73 -17.23
N LEU A 394 14.08 12.54 -16.29
CA LEU A 394 15.03 13.59 -15.86
C LEU A 394 16.03 14.02 -16.93
N ARG A 395 16.11 13.30 -18.06
CA ARG A 395 16.93 13.65 -19.22
C ARG A 395 16.14 14.38 -20.31
N VAL A 396 14.81 14.48 -20.19
CA VAL A 396 13.96 15.18 -21.16
C VAL A 396 14.33 16.67 -21.21
N PRO A 397 14.67 17.23 -22.39
CA PRO A 397 15.16 18.61 -22.50
C PRO A 397 14.19 19.66 -21.95
N LEU A 398 12.89 19.54 -22.26
CA LEU A 398 11.86 20.46 -21.78
C LEU A 398 11.86 20.53 -20.25
N LEU A 399 11.86 19.37 -19.59
CA LEU A 399 11.88 19.27 -18.14
C LEU A 399 13.15 19.90 -17.58
N ARG A 400 14.33 19.56 -18.11
CA ARG A 400 15.60 20.09 -17.58
C ARG A 400 15.73 21.60 -17.72
N GLN A 401 15.18 22.18 -18.79
CA GLN A 401 15.25 23.61 -19.06
C GLN A 401 14.25 24.45 -18.28
N SER A 402 13.15 23.85 -17.81
CA SER A 402 12.05 24.57 -17.15
C SER A 402 11.87 24.28 -15.67
N ILE A 403 12.45 23.19 -15.15
CA ILE A 403 12.15 22.76 -13.78
C ILE A 403 12.71 23.71 -12.74
N GLU A 404 11.86 24.07 -11.78
CA GLU A 404 12.18 24.98 -10.68
C GLU A 404 12.23 24.24 -9.34
N GLN A 405 11.46 23.15 -9.19
CA GLN A 405 11.45 22.34 -7.98
C GLN A 405 11.55 20.85 -8.31
N LEU A 406 12.51 20.19 -7.67
CA LEU A 406 12.67 18.73 -7.68
C LEU A 406 12.56 18.21 -6.26
N ARG A 407 11.66 17.25 -6.05
CA ARG A 407 11.46 16.62 -4.75
C ARG A 407 11.56 15.10 -4.88
N PHE A 408 12.59 14.57 -4.24
CA PHE A 408 12.90 13.15 -4.15
C PHE A 408 12.87 12.70 -2.70
N ARG A 409 12.06 13.31 -1.84
CA ARG A 409 12.06 13.03 -0.40
C ARG A 409 11.67 11.57 -0.13
N GLY A 410 12.51 10.82 0.57
CA GLY A 410 12.23 9.45 1.01
C GLY A 410 11.86 8.48 -0.11
N ILE A 411 12.61 8.50 -1.22
CA ILE A 411 12.39 7.57 -2.33
C ILE A 411 13.06 6.21 -2.06
N ALA A 412 12.40 5.13 -2.46
CA ALA A 412 12.97 3.78 -2.42
C ALA A 412 13.49 3.40 -3.81
N VAL A 413 14.81 3.43 -3.97
CA VAL A 413 15.51 3.00 -5.19
C VAL A 413 15.87 1.51 -5.13
N PRO A 414 16.00 0.82 -6.29
CA PRO A 414 16.20 -0.63 -6.35
C PRO A 414 17.49 -1.10 -5.66
N GLU A 415 18.61 -0.45 -5.97
CA GLU A 415 19.92 -0.74 -5.38
C GLU A 415 20.52 0.51 -4.74
N ARG A 416 21.38 0.34 -3.73
CA ARG A 416 22.01 1.49 -3.04
C ARG A 416 22.81 2.38 -3.99
N ALA A 417 23.47 1.78 -4.98
CA ALA A 417 24.25 2.49 -6.00
C ALA A 417 23.38 3.31 -6.99
N ASP A 418 22.08 3.01 -7.08
CA ASP A 418 21.17 3.73 -7.97
C ASP A 418 20.97 5.17 -7.54
N PHE A 419 21.05 5.47 -6.25
CA PHE A 419 20.98 6.87 -5.79
C PHE A 419 22.16 7.69 -6.31
N THR A 420 23.36 7.10 -6.39
CA THR A 420 24.52 7.74 -7.02
C THR A 420 24.25 8.01 -8.50
N THR A 421 23.61 7.08 -9.21
CA THR A 421 23.17 7.27 -10.60
C THR A 421 22.19 8.42 -10.74
N LEU A 422 21.20 8.54 -9.84
CA LEU A 422 20.25 9.66 -9.82
C LEU A 422 21.00 10.99 -9.69
N LEU A 423 21.90 11.11 -8.71
CA LEU A 423 22.68 12.34 -8.52
C LEU A 423 23.52 12.70 -9.75
N ARG A 424 24.19 11.71 -10.37
CA ARG A 424 24.94 11.94 -11.63
C ARG A 424 24.05 12.44 -12.78
N VAL A 425 22.82 11.92 -12.90
CA VAL A 425 21.85 12.40 -13.90
C VAL A 425 21.50 13.87 -13.68
N LEU A 426 21.45 14.33 -12.43
CA LEU A 426 21.21 15.72 -12.11
C LEU A 426 22.44 16.60 -12.44
N THR A 427 23.66 16.15 -12.12
CA THR A 427 24.93 16.90 -12.25
C THR A 427 25.39 17.20 -13.69
N SER A 428 24.79 16.59 -14.72
CA SER A 428 25.12 16.84 -16.15
C SER A 428 26.56 16.46 -16.58
N SER A 429 27.26 15.61 -15.83
CA SER A 429 28.70 15.37 -16.00
C SER A 429 29.10 14.20 -16.93
N SER A 430 28.15 13.52 -17.58
CA SER A 430 28.46 12.50 -18.59
C SER A 430 28.52 13.12 -19.99
N SER A 431 29.75 13.38 -20.47
CA SER A 431 30.29 13.42 -21.86
C SER A 431 29.38 13.56 -23.12
N GLY A 432 28.19 14.15 -23.03
CA GLY A 432 27.36 14.45 -24.19
C GLY A 432 25.96 15.02 -23.86
N GLN A 433 25.84 16.35 -23.94
CA GLN A 433 24.62 17.10 -24.29
C GLN A 433 23.35 16.99 -23.40
N LEU A 434 23.43 16.79 -22.08
CA LEU A 434 22.26 17.05 -21.22
C LEU A 434 22.17 18.55 -20.87
N PRO A 435 21.03 19.24 -21.13
CA PRO A 435 20.86 20.63 -20.71
C PRO A 435 21.03 20.78 -19.20
N PRO A 436 21.78 21.77 -18.69
CA PRO A 436 21.90 21.97 -17.25
C PRO A 436 20.56 22.39 -16.62
N LEU A 437 20.35 22.03 -15.35
CA LEU A 437 19.18 22.38 -14.53
C LEU A 437 19.24 23.84 -14.06
N ARG A 438 19.38 24.79 -14.99
CA ARG A 438 19.68 26.20 -14.68
C ARG A 438 18.58 26.93 -13.91
N LYS A 439 17.32 26.47 -14.01
CA LYS A 439 16.18 27.11 -13.34
C LYS A 439 15.84 26.48 -11.99
N LEU A 440 16.55 25.43 -11.58
CA LEU A 440 16.24 24.71 -10.36
C LEU A 440 16.53 25.58 -9.15
N LYS A 441 15.48 25.93 -8.40
CA LYS A 441 15.53 26.74 -7.17
C LYS A 441 15.44 25.90 -5.91
N MET A 442 14.69 24.80 -5.95
CA MET A 442 14.52 23.90 -4.81
C MET A 442 14.90 22.47 -5.19
N LEU A 443 15.77 21.86 -4.39
CA LEU A 443 16.06 20.44 -4.42
C LEU A 443 15.83 19.83 -3.03
N ASP A 444 14.87 18.90 -2.94
CA ASP A 444 14.62 18.15 -1.70
C ASP A 444 15.06 16.69 -1.86
N LEU A 445 16.08 16.29 -1.11
CA LEU A 445 16.59 14.92 -1.03
C LEU A 445 16.39 14.32 0.37
N SER A 446 15.59 14.95 1.23
CA SER A 446 15.45 14.57 2.63
C SER A 446 14.98 13.12 2.80
N PHE A 447 15.35 12.50 3.91
CA PHE A 447 14.98 11.13 4.29
C PHE A 447 15.47 10.03 3.32
N ASN A 448 16.51 10.30 2.53
CA ASN A 448 17.19 9.29 1.72
C ASN A 448 18.57 8.94 2.29
N THR A 449 18.98 7.69 2.31
CA THR A 449 20.33 7.33 2.82
C THR A 449 21.42 7.54 1.76
N LEU A 450 22.21 8.60 1.92
CA LEU A 450 23.38 8.92 1.11
C LEU A 450 24.64 8.24 1.66
N TRP A 451 24.95 7.06 1.15
CA TRP A 451 26.22 6.36 1.41
C TRP A 451 27.40 7.11 0.78
N HIS A 452 28.63 6.75 1.16
CA HIS A 452 29.87 7.45 0.78
C HIS A 452 29.95 7.86 -0.70
N GLU A 453 29.62 6.97 -1.63
CA GLU A 453 29.65 7.26 -3.08
C GLU A 453 28.60 8.30 -3.51
N SER A 454 27.38 8.21 -2.99
CA SER A 454 26.30 9.18 -3.25
C SER A 454 26.59 10.53 -2.60
N ALA A 455 27.09 10.53 -1.35
CA ALA A 455 27.49 11.73 -0.63
C ALA A 455 28.58 12.50 -1.40
N ALA A 456 29.56 11.79 -1.98
CA ALA A 456 30.60 12.39 -2.81
C ALA A 456 30.06 13.08 -4.09
N GLN A 457 28.86 12.73 -4.56
CA GLN A 457 28.24 13.38 -5.73
C GLN A 457 27.49 14.68 -5.38
N LEU A 458 27.24 14.96 -4.10
CA LEU A 458 26.52 16.17 -3.70
C LEU A 458 27.28 17.45 -4.06
N GLN A 459 28.59 17.50 -3.79
CA GLN A 459 29.37 18.70 -4.08
C GLN A 459 29.41 19.02 -5.59
N PRO A 460 29.72 18.06 -6.49
CA PRO A 460 29.57 18.28 -7.93
C PRO A 460 28.15 18.71 -8.34
N LEU A 461 27.12 18.10 -7.75
CA LEU A 461 25.73 18.45 -8.04
C LEU A 461 25.43 19.91 -7.68
N ILE A 462 25.71 20.32 -6.44
CA ILE A 462 25.45 21.67 -5.96
C ILE A 462 26.22 22.69 -6.81
N ALA A 463 27.47 22.42 -7.15
CA ALA A 463 28.26 23.28 -8.03
C ALA A 463 27.66 23.44 -9.44
N SER A 464 26.88 22.46 -9.91
CA SER A 464 26.21 22.49 -11.21
C SER A 464 24.86 23.25 -11.22
N LEU A 465 24.36 23.68 -10.05
CA LEU A 465 23.03 24.27 -9.87
C LEU A 465 23.13 25.76 -9.48
N PRO A 466 23.34 26.67 -10.45
CA PRO A 466 23.66 28.08 -10.17
C PRO A 466 22.49 28.90 -9.58
N SER A 467 21.26 28.40 -9.68
CA SER A 467 20.05 29.09 -9.19
C SER A 467 19.41 28.41 -8.00
N LEU A 468 20.12 27.47 -7.36
CA LEU A 468 19.60 26.75 -6.20
C LEU A 468 19.49 27.69 -5.00
N GLU A 469 18.26 27.93 -4.56
CA GLU A 469 17.92 28.77 -3.41
C GLU A 469 17.70 27.93 -2.14
N SER A 470 17.24 26.67 -2.30
CA SER A 470 16.90 25.78 -1.20
C SER A 470 17.35 24.34 -1.48
N LEU A 471 18.08 23.77 -0.53
CA LEU A 471 18.52 22.38 -0.53
C LEU A 471 18.13 21.72 0.80
N SER A 472 17.32 20.67 0.75
CA SER A 472 16.92 19.91 1.93
C SER A 472 17.63 18.55 1.96
N LEU A 473 18.41 18.32 3.01
CA LEU A 473 19.18 17.10 3.26
C LEU A 473 18.87 16.48 4.64
N GLU A 474 17.67 16.73 5.17
CA GLU A 474 17.27 16.20 6.48
C GLU A 474 17.38 14.68 6.49
N SER A 475 17.97 14.10 7.54
CA SER A 475 18.12 12.65 7.71
C SER A 475 18.80 11.93 6.52
N CYS A 476 19.71 12.60 5.81
CA CYS A 476 20.35 12.02 4.62
C CYS A 476 21.59 11.19 4.89
N PHE A 477 22.28 11.43 6.00
CA PHE A 477 23.57 10.79 6.28
C PHE A 477 23.39 9.78 7.41
N PRO A 478 23.95 8.56 7.27
CA PRO A 478 23.96 7.61 8.38
C PRO A 478 24.75 8.19 9.55
N GLU A 479 24.38 7.84 10.78
CA GLU A 479 25.14 8.24 11.97
C GLU A 479 26.59 7.76 11.84
N PRO A 480 27.58 8.60 12.17
CA PRO A 480 28.97 8.18 12.16
C PRO A 480 29.13 7.01 13.12
N ILE A 481 29.63 5.88 12.61
CA ILE A 481 29.99 4.74 13.45
C ILE A 481 31.06 5.24 14.42
N SER A 482 30.68 5.47 15.68
CA SER A 482 31.62 5.81 16.74
C SER A 482 32.62 4.67 16.88
N SER A 483 33.82 4.87 16.36
CA SER A 483 34.94 3.95 16.46
C SER A 483 35.52 3.99 17.87
N PHE A 484 34.90 3.30 18.82
CA PHE A 484 35.44 2.90 20.14
C PHE A 484 34.67 1.63 20.55
N SER A 485 35.25 0.43 20.66
CA SER A 485 36.37 0.05 21.52
C SER A 485 37.19 -1.07 20.88
N SER A 486 38.47 -0.79 20.63
CA SER A 486 39.51 -1.79 20.52
C SER A 486 40.31 -1.80 21.83
N ASP A 487 39.76 -2.47 22.85
CA ASP A 487 40.50 -2.90 24.04
C ASP A 487 40.38 -4.43 24.18
N GLN A 488 40.94 -5.16 23.21
CA GLN A 488 41.50 -6.48 23.50
C GLN A 488 42.86 -6.28 24.16
N LYS A 489 42.84 -6.03 25.47
CA LYS A 489 44.04 -6.11 26.29
C LYS A 489 44.31 -7.58 26.59
N ALA A 490 45.43 -8.04 26.05
CA ALA A 490 46.16 -9.22 26.48
C ALA A 490 46.39 -9.23 28.01
N THR A 491 46.79 -10.42 28.52
CA THR A 491 47.24 -10.78 29.89
C THR A 491 46.11 -11.20 30.85
N ASN A 492 46.13 -12.35 31.53
CA ASN A 492 47.24 -13.21 31.97
C ASN A 492 46.84 -14.69 32.09
N ASP A 493 47.74 -15.56 31.65
CA ASP A 493 48.08 -16.83 32.32
C ASP A 493 48.67 -16.53 33.72
N SER A 494 48.12 -17.16 34.75
CA SER A 494 48.77 -17.72 35.96
C SER A 494 47.72 -18.20 36.96
#